data_AF-A0A1R0GL93-F1
#
_entry.id   AF-A0A1R0GL93-F1
#
_cell.length_a   1.000
_cell.length_b   1.000
_cell.length_c   1.000
_cell.angle_alpha   90.00
_cell.angle_beta   90.00
_cell.angle_gamma   90.00
#
_symmetry.space_group_name_H-M   'P 1'
#
loop_
_entity.id
_entity.type
_entity.pdbx_description
1 polymer ?
#
loop_
_entity_poly.entity_id
_entity_poly.type
_entity_poly.pdbx_seq_one_letter_code
_entity_poly.pdbx_strand_id
1 'polypeptide(L)'
;MLFIIIVVPFYKLSIQEHSLEKMQGTWLLPIVPAIIMAATGSIVSQVQEYERAKFMVLLSYIIWGLGVLPSLCIIAFLYSKTAIYNLPPAEQLASIILPLGTLGQGSFAIVNLGIEANRLFSETGKEFVPVDMIGQIALAGGTLVGLVFWGFGLFWVVLSASCVIYGIKKNDIKFNIGWWGITFPLGVFISATNNFGNLLENDGFKAFGSFLTVCIFIFWLLCMVNTIKGVCTTKLFNDPCFALPTVSKPALKP
;
A
#
# COMPACT_ATOMS: atom_id res chain seq x y z
N MET A 1 7.42 12.35 7.65
CA MET A 1 7.47 11.37 6.55
C MET A 1 8.74 11.51 5.72
N LEU A 2 9.07 12.68 5.16
CA LEU A 2 10.33 12.92 4.40
C LEU A 2 11.58 12.36 5.09
N PHE A 3 11.71 12.54 6.41
CA PHE A 3 12.79 11.95 7.19
C PHE A 3 12.88 10.42 7.04
N ILE A 4 11.77 9.69 7.12
CA ILE A 4 11.74 8.22 7.04
C ILE A 4 12.13 7.74 5.63
N ILE A 5 11.61 8.40 4.59
CA ILE A 5 11.89 8.06 3.17
C ILE A 5 13.35 8.30 2.77
N ILE A 6 14.08 9.14 3.52
CA ILE A 6 15.50 9.41 3.26
C ILE A 6 16.37 8.57 4.17
N VAL A 7 16.10 8.59 5.48
CA VAL A 7 16.95 7.96 6.50
C VAL A 7 16.87 6.45 6.42
N VAL A 8 15.70 5.84 6.27
CA VAL A 8 15.61 4.37 6.23
C VAL A 8 16.34 3.81 5.00
N PRO A 9 16.11 4.32 3.77
CA PRO A 9 16.90 3.89 2.62
C PRO A 9 18.39 4.18 2.78
N PHE A 10 18.79 5.32 3.34
CA PHE A 10 20.20 5.61 3.62
C PHE A 10 20.84 4.53 4.51
N TYR A 11 20.21 4.19 5.64
CA TYR A 11 20.73 3.13 6.51
C TYR A 11 20.75 1.75 5.82
N LYS A 12 19.74 1.44 5.00
CA LYS A 12 19.71 0.21 4.20
C LYS A 12 20.85 0.14 3.18
N LEU A 13 21.24 1.27 2.60
CA LEU A 13 22.30 1.35 1.59
C LEU A 13 23.70 1.44 2.21
N SER A 14 23.84 2.09 3.37
CA SER A 14 25.15 2.44 3.93
C SER A 14 25.59 1.54 5.08
N ILE A 15 24.68 0.82 5.75
CA ILE A 15 25.00 0.09 6.98
C ILE A 15 24.52 -1.37 6.93
N GLN A 16 23.32 -1.62 6.41
CA GLN A 16 22.72 -2.95 6.47
C GLN A 16 23.20 -3.84 5.32
N GLU A 17 23.50 -5.10 5.63
CA GLU A 17 23.74 -6.12 4.61
C GLU A 17 22.42 -6.78 4.20
N HIS A 18 22.16 -6.80 2.90
CA HIS A 18 20.95 -7.36 2.33
C HIS A 18 21.25 -8.29 1.17
N SER A 19 20.47 -9.37 1.07
CA SER A 19 20.48 -10.25 -0.09
C SER A 19 19.10 -10.25 -0.75
N LEU A 20 19.07 -10.49 -2.06
CA LEU A 20 17.85 -10.53 -2.85
C LEU A 20 16.89 -11.62 -2.35
N GLU A 21 17.41 -12.76 -1.90
CA GLU A 21 16.64 -13.86 -1.30
C GLU A 21 15.89 -13.43 -0.02
N LYS A 22 16.53 -12.61 0.82
CA LYS A 22 15.97 -12.13 2.10
C LYS A 22 15.04 -10.93 1.93
N MET A 23 14.88 -10.41 0.71
CA MET A 23 13.99 -9.28 0.44
C MET A 23 12.52 -9.67 0.69
N GLN A 24 11.80 -8.78 1.38
CA GLN A 24 10.41 -8.98 1.81
C GLN A 24 9.54 -7.81 1.39
N GLY A 25 8.23 -8.05 1.24
CA GLY A 25 7.26 -7.00 0.90
C GLY A 25 7.25 -5.82 1.88
N THR A 26 7.68 -6.05 3.13
CA THR A 26 7.81 -5.02 4.18
C THR A 26 8.79 -3.90 3.83
N TRP A 27 9.64 -4.09 2.81
CA TRP A 27 10.51 -3.04 2.29
C TRP A 27 9.76 -1.83 1.71
N LEU A 28 8.48 -2.00 1.38
CA LEU A 28 7.59 -0.91 0.97
C LEU A 28 7.12 -0.04 2.14
N LEU A 29 7.09 -0.56 3.37
CA LEU A 29 6.55 0.15 4.55
C LEU A 29 7.19 1.51 4.85
N PRO A 30 8.51 1.73 4.72
CA PRO A 30 9.09 3.06 4.92
C PRO A 30 8.82 4.04 3.76
N ILE A 31 8.43 3.54 2.58
CA ILE A 31 8.26 4.36 1.37
C ILE A 31 6.80 4.76 1.14
N VAL A 32 5.87 3.81 1.30
CA VAL A 32 4.43 4.01 1.12
C VAL A 32 3.86 5.22 1.86
N PRO A 33 4.28 5.55 3.11
CA PRO A 33 3.78 6.73 3.81
C PRO A 33 4.00 8.06 3.10
N ALA A 34 4.99 8.16 2.20
CA ALA A 34 5.15 9.31 1.33
C ALA A 34 3.96 9.46 0.36
N ILE A 35 3.54 8.36 -0.25
CA ILE A 35 2.40 8.34 -1.18
C ILE A 35 1.09 8.67 -0.45
N ILE A 36 0.94 8.18 0.79
CA ILE A 36 -0.19 8.54 1.67
C ILE A 36 -0.18 10.05 1.95
N MET A 37 0.99 10.61 2.28
CA MET A 37 1.13 12.05 2.51
C MET A 37 0.77 12.87 1.27
N ALA A 38 1.18 12.46 0.08
CA ALA A 38 0.81 13.13 -1.17
C ALA A 38 -0.70 13.12 -1.41
N ALA A 39 -1.36 11.97 -1.21
CA ALA A 39 -2.81 11.87 -1.31
C ALA A 39 -3.54 12.69 -0.23
N THR A 40 -3.01 12.72 0.98
CA THR A 40 -3.59 13.53 2.07
C THR A 40 -3.45 15.01 1.74
N GLY A 41 -2.35 15.42 1.13
CA GLY A 41 -2.11 16.79 0.68
C GLY A 41 -3.14 17.27 -0.36
N SER A 42 -3.60 16.40 -1.28
CA SER A 42 -4.67 16.76 -2.21
C SER A 42 -6.05 16.87 -1.54
N ILE A 43 -6.33 16.06 -0.52
CA ILE A 43 -7.60 16.19 0.24
C ILE A 43 -7.56 17.47 1.08
N VAL A 44 -6.48 17.70 1.81
CA VAL A 44 -6.36 18.85 2.72
C VAL A 44 -6.33 20.17 1.93
N SER A 45 -5.79 20.21 0.70
CA SER A 45 -5.80 21.42 -0.12
C SER A 45 -7.20 21.93 -0.49
N GLN A 46 -8.24 21.10 -0.38
CA GLN A 46 -9.63 21.48 -0.66
C GLN A 46 -10.18 22.49 0.35
N VAL A 47 -9.66 22.50 1.58
CA VAL A 47 -10.13 23.36 2.67
C VAL A 47 -9.16 24.51 2.98
N GLN A 48 -8.14 24.73 2.14
CA GLN A 48 -7.14 25.77 2.33
C GLN A 48 -7.37 26.97 1.41
N GLU A 49 -6.83 28.12 1.84
CA GLU A 49 -6.71 29.31 0.98
C GLU A 49 -5.82 29.03 -0.24
N TYR A 50 -6.04 29.80 -1.31
CA TYR A 50 -5.43 29.57 -2.63
C TYR A 50 -3.92 29.32 -2.60
N GLU A 51 -3.14 30.21 -1.98
CA GLU A 51 -1.67 30.10 -1.94
C GLU A 51 -1.19 28.87 -1.17
N ARG A 52 -1.87 28.53 -0.07
CA ARG A 52 -1.55 27.34 0.73
C ARG A 52 -1.95 26.06 -0.01
N ALA A 53 -3.12 26.05 -0.64
CA ALA A 53 -3.60 24.93 -1.47
C ALA A 53 -2.64 24.67 -2.63
N LYS A 54 -2.23 25.72 -3.35
CA LYS A 54 -1.25 25.66 -4.44
C LYS A 54 0.07 25.06 -3.97
N PHE A 55 0.63 25.55 -2.86
CA PHE A 55 1.85 24.99 -2.29
C PHE A 55 1.70 23.51 -1.91
N MET A 56 0.59 23.14 -1.27
CA MET A 56 0.32 21.75 -0.87
C MET A 56 0.22 20.81 -2.08
N VAL A 57 -0.47 21.20 -3.15
CA VAL A 57 -0.60 20.40 -4.36
C VAL A 57 0.76 20.19 -5.03
N LEU A 58 1.55 21.26 -5.20
CA LEU A 58 2.89 21.18 -5.80
C LEU A 58 3.83 20.29 -4.98
N LEU A 59 3.86 20.49 -3.66
CA LEU A 59 4.67 19.67 -2.76
C LEU A 59 4.21 18.20 -2.79
N SER A 60 2.90 17.96 -2.90
CA SER A 60 2.34 16.61 -2.97
C SER A 60 2.71 15.88 -4.26
N TYR A 61 2.82 16.56 -5.41
CA TYR A 61 3.36 15.97 -6.63
C TYR A 61 4.83 15.52 -6.45
N ILE A 62 5.66 16.34 -5.78
CA ILE A 62 7.06 16.00 -5.49
C ILE A 62 7.12 14.76 -4.58
N ILE A 63 6.34 14.78 -3.49
CA ILE A 63 6.30 13.67 -2.53
C ILE A 63 5.74 12.39 -3.17
N TRP A 64 4.77 12.51 -4.08
CA TRP A 64 4.25 11.39 -4.85
C TRP A 64 5.36 10.72 -5.66
N GLY A 65 6.17 11.49 -6.38
CA GLY A 65 7.31 10.97 -7.13
C GLY A 65 8.36 10.28 -6.23
N LEU A 66 8.67 10.90 -5.08
CA LEU A 66 9.58 10.33 -4.07
C LEU A 66 9.08 9.00 -3.47
N GLY A 67 7.76 8.81 -3.39
CA GLY A 67 7.17 7.56 -2.89
C GLY A 67 7.02 6.51 -3.97
N VAL A 68 6.44 6.88 -5.11
CA VAL A 68 6.04 5.95 -6.16
C VAL A 68 7.23 5.36 -6.90
N LEU A 69 8.19 6.17 -7.35
CA LEU A 69 9.28 5.69 -8.19
C LEU A 69 10.15 4.64 -7.47
N PRO A 70 10.61 4.86 -6.22
CA PRO A 70 11.35 3.84 -5.49
C PRO A 70 10.49 2.61 -5.18
N SER A 71 9.19 2.79 -4.93
CA SER A 71 8.28 1.67 -4.69
C SER A 71 8.13 0.77 -5.92
N LEU A 72 8.06 1.33 -7.14
CA LEU A 72 7.99 0.54 -8.37
C LEU A 72 9.24 -0.32 -8.56
N CYS A 73 10.43 0.21 -8.26
CA CYS A 73 11.67 -0.57 -8.25
C CYS A 73 11.59 -1.74 -7.25
N ILE A 74 11.13 -1.48 -6.04
CA ILE A 74 10.95 -2.52 -5.01
C ILE A 74 9.95 -3.59 -5.46
N ILE A 75 8.82 -3.19 -6.05
CA ILE A 75 7.79 -4.10 -6.56
C ILE A 75 8.35 -5.01 -7.66
N ALA A 76 9.14 -4.45 -8.59
CA ALA A 76 9.79 -5.23 -9.65
C ALA A 76 10.73 -6.30 -9.06
N PHE A 77 11.57 -5.93 -8.08
CA PHE A 77 12.43 -6.90 -7.40
C PHE A 77 11.64 -7.94 -6.59
N LEU A 78 10.54 -7.56 -5.93
CA LEU A 78 9.69 -8.49 -5.20
C LEU A 78 9.03 -9.52 -6.12
N TYR A 79 8.58 -9.10 -7.29
CA TYR A 79 8.04 -10.00 -8.31
C TYR A 79 9.11 -10.99 -8.78
N SER A 80 10.28 -10.49 -9.21
CA SER A 80 11.39 -11.33 -9.65
C SER A 80 11.86 -12.30 -8.56
N LYS A 81 11.97 -11.83 -7.32
CA LYS A 81 12.34 -12.66 -6.16
C LYS A 81 11.35 -13.79 -5.94
N THR A 82 10.05 -13.49 -5.98
CA THR A 82 9.01 -14.50 -5.76
C THR A 82 8.97 -15.52 -6.89
N ALA A 83 9.23 -15.08 -8.13
CA ALA A 83 9.32 -15.95 -9.30
C ALA A 83 10.54 -16.89 -9.26
N ILE A 84 11.68 -16.44 -8.71
CA ILE A 84 12.93 -17.22 -8.69
C ILE A 84 13.02 -18.12 -7.45
N TYR A 85 12.65 -17.62 -6.26
CA TYR A 85 12.95 -18.29 -4.97
C TYR A 85 11.73 -18.96 -4.30
N ASN A 86 10.54 -18.90 -4.90
CA ASN A 86 9.24 -19.36 -4.38
C ASN A 86 8.48 -18.34 -3.50
N LEU A 87 7.22 -18.69 -3.20
CA LEU A 87 6.33 -17.94 -2.32
C LEU A 87 6.92 -17.81 -0.90
N PRO A 88 6.65 -16.68 -0.21
CA PRO A 88 6.98 -16.52 1.20
C PRO A 88 6.42 -17.66 2.07
N PRO A 89 7.04 -17.93 3.24
CA PRO A 89 6.50 -18.84 4.24
C PRO A 89 5.07 -18.49 4.63
N ALA A 90 4.30 -19.48 5.10
CA ALA A 90 2.90 -19.35 5.48
C ALA A 90 2.59 -18.13 6.37
N GLU A 91 3.48 -17.85 7.32
CA GLU A 91 3.38 -16.74 8.27
C GLU A 91 3.43 -15.37 7.60
N GLN A 92 4.06 -15.27 6.43
CA GLN A 92 4.30 -14.03 5.69
C GLN A 92 3.48 -13.93 4.40
N LEU A 93 2.59 -14.89 4.10
CA LEU A 93 1.80 -14.86 2.87
C LEU A 93 0.94 -13.60 2.71
N ALA A 94 0.45 -13.04 3.82
CA ALA A 94 -0.29 -11.79 3.81
C ALA A 94 0.53 -10.62 3.24
N SER A 95 1.87 -10.69 3.27
CA SER A 95 2.75 -9.64 2.75
C SER A 95 2.81 -9.57 1.22
N ILE A 96 2.34 -10.59 0.50
CA ILE A 96 2.32 -10.63 -0.97
C ILE A 96 1.45 -9.51 -1.55
N ILE A 97 0.44 -9.04 -0.81
CA ILE A 97 -0.46 -7.97 -1.26
C ILE A 97 0.11 -6.57 -1.04
N LEU A 98 1.23 -6.40 -0.32
CA LEU A 98 1.79 -5.07 -0.01
C LEU A 98 2.06 -4.17 -1.23
N PRO A 99 2.49 -4.68 -2.41
CA PRO A 99 2.58 -3.89 -3.65
C PRO A 99 1.29 -3.14 -4.01
N LEU A 100 0.13 -3.74 -3.72
CA LEU A 100 -1.18 -3.13 -3.97
C LEU A 100 -1.35 -1.81 -3.21
N GLY A 101 -0.70 -1.65 -2.05
CA GLY A 101 -0.77 -0.43 -1.26
C GLY A 101 -0.16 0.76 -2.00
N THR A 102 1.02 0.58 -2.58
CA THR A 102 1.65 1.58 -3.45
C THR A 102 0.79 1.89 -4.67
N LEU A 103 0.27 0.86 -5.34
CA LEU A 103 -0.43 1.02 -6.61
C LEU A 103 -1.81 1.69 -6.42
N GLY A 104 -2.59 1.21 -5.45
CA GLY A 104 -3.88 1.80 -5.09
C GLY A 104 -3.74 3.21 -4.55
N GLN A 105 -2.87 3.43 -3.56
CA GLN A 105 -2.67 4.78 -3.01
C GLN A 105 -2.06 5.73 -4.05
N GLY A 106 -1.12 5.25 -4.86
CA GLY A 106 -0.50 6.04 -5.94
C GLY A 106 -1.51 6.46 -6.99
N SER A 107 -2.40 5.56 -7.38
CA SER A 107 -3.53 5.83 -8.28
C SER A 107 -4.48 6.88 -7.69
N PHE A 108 -4.94 6.67 -6.45
CA PHE A 108 -5.82 7.61 -5.77
C PHE A 108 -5.18 9.01 -5.64
N ALA A 109 -3.90 9.07 -5.26
CA ALA A 109 -3.18 10.31 -5.08
C ALA A 109 -3.06 11.12 -6.39
N ILE A 110 -2.60 10.49 -7.47
CA ILE A 110 -2.34 11.20 -8.73
C ILE A 110 -3.62 11.70 -9.39
N VAL A 111 -4.72 10.95 -9.26
CA VAL A 111 -6.04 11.37 -9.73
C VAL A 111 -6.53 12.59 -8.94
N ASN A 112 -6.51 12.53 -7.60
CA ASN A 112 -6.94 13.67 -6.79
C ASN A 112 -6.05 14.90 -6.98
N LEU A 113 -4.74 14.72 -7.12
CA LEU A 113 -3.83 15.83 -7.43
C LEU A 113 -4.19 16.48 -8.78
N GLY A 114 -4.57 15.68 -9.79
CA GLY A 114 -5.06 16.20 -11.07
C GLY A 114 -6.37 16.97 -10.94
N ILE A 115 -7.32 16.48 -10.14
CA ILE A 115 -8.58 17.18 -9.84
C ILE A 115 -8.31 18.52 -9.15
N GLU A 116 -7.46 18.54 -8.13
CA GLU A 116 -7.13 19.76 -7.40
C GLU A 116 -6.32 20.76 -8.24
N ALA A 117 -5.38 20.27 -9.05
CA ALA A 117 -4.65 21.11 -9.99
C ALA A 117 -5.58 21.75 -11.01
N ASN A 118 -6.57 21.00 -11.53
CA ASN A 118 -7.59 21.56 -12.40
C ASN A 118 -8.42 22.62 -11.67
N ARG A 119 -8.87 22.34 -10.45
CA ARG A 119 -9.62 23.31 -9.64
C ARG A 119 -8.85 24.61 -9.38
N LEU A 120 -7.54 24.52 -9.10
CA LEU A 120 -6.72 25.68 -8.75
C LEU A 120 -6.24 26.48 -9.97
N PHE A 121 -5.97 25.81 -11.09
CA PHE A 121 -5.31 26.43 -12.26
C PHE A 121 -6.23 26.60 -13.48
N SER A 122 -7.55 26.44 -13.33
CA SER A 122 -8.51 26.68 -14.44
C SER A 122 -8.84 28.17 -14.66
N GLU A 123 -8.50 29.06 -13.72
CA GLU A 123 -8.75 30.50 -13.85
C GLU A 123 -7.54 31.23 -14.45
N THR A 124 -7.77 31.93 -15.56
CA THR A 124 -6.76 32.71 -16.29
C THR A 124 -6.12 33.75 -15.37
N GLY A 125 -4.79 33.74 -15.25
CA GLY A 125 -4.02 34.75 -14.51
C GLY A 125 -3.61 34.38 -13.08
N LYS A 126 -3.94 33.18 -12.59
CA LYS A 126 -3.45 32.66 -11.29
C LYS A 126 -2.43 31.53 -11.42
N GLU A 127 -1.95 31.28 -12.64
CA GLU A 127 -1.14 30.12 -12.97
C GLU A 127 0.29 30.19 -12.42
N PHE A 128 0.81 29.02 -12.03
CA PHE A 128 2.20 28.84 -11.61
C PHE A 128 3.15 28.64 -12.81
N VAL A 129 2.66 27.95 -13.86
CA VAL A 129 3.34 27.76 -15.14
C VAL A 129 2.55 28.56 -16.16
N PRO A 130 3.17 29.36 -17.04
CA PRO A 130 2.46 30.21 -18.01
C PRO A 130 1.88 29.37 -19.16
N VAL A 131 0.93 28.49 -18.83
CA VAL A 131 0.28 27.54 -19.73
C VAL A 131 -1.17 27.40 -19.27
N ASP A 132 -2.06 28.04 -20.02
CA ASP A 132 -3.50 28.13 -19.74
C ASP A 132 -4.19 26.76 -19.51
N MET A 133 -3.62 25.69 -20.06
CA MET A 133 -4.18 24.33 -19.97
C MET A 133 -3.58 23.47 -18.85
N ILE A 134 -2.70 24.00 -17.99
CA ILE A 134 -1.97 23.18 -17.01
C ILE A 134 -2.88 22.37 -16.09
N GLY A 135 -4.00 22.96 -15.64
CA GLY A 135 -5.00 22.29 -14.82
C GLY A 135 -5.68 21.12 -15.52
N GLN A 136 -6.11 21.33 -16.77
CA GLN A 136 -6.77 20.29 -17.57
C GLN A 136 -5.82 19.15 -17.91
N ILE A 137 -4.55 19.48 -18.23
CA ILE A 137 -3.49 18.50 -18.49
C ILE A 137 -3.21 17.69 -17.22
N ALA A 138 -3.18 18.31 -16.05
CA ALA A 138 -2.98 17.62 -14.78
C ALA A 138 -4.13 16.64 -14.47
N LEU A 139 -5.38 17.02 -14.73
CA LEU A 139 -6.54 16.13 -14.59
C LEU A 139 -6.49 14.96 -15.57
N ALA A 140 -6.29 15.23 -16.87
CA ALA A 140 -6.23 14.19 -17.89
C ALA A 140 -5.04 13.24 -17.64
N GLY A 141 -3.86 13.79 -17.41
CA GLY A 141 -2.65 13.02 -17.12
C GLY A 141 -2.77 12.22 -15.82
N GLY A 142 -3.29 12.83 -14.75
CA GLY A 142 -3.52 12.14 -13.48
C GLY A 142 -4.52 11.00 -13.60
N THR A 143 -5.58 11.19 -14.38
CA THR A 143 -6.57 10.14 -14.67
C THR A 143 -5.93 8.96 -15.42
N LEU A 144 -5.18 9.23 -16.50
CA LEU A 144 -4.54 8.19 -17.31
C LEU A 144 -3.46 7.43 -16.52
N VAL A 145 -2.57 8.14 -15.84
CA VAL A 145 -1.55 7.52 -14.98
C VAL A 145 -2.21 6.72 -13.86
N GLY A 146 -3.26 7.28 -13.25
CA GLY A 146 -4.05 6.59 -12.22
C GLY A 146 -4.66 5.28 -12.72
N LEU A 147 -5.19 5.24 -13.96
CA LEU A 147 -5.76 4.04 -14.56
C LEU A 147 -4.68 2.98 -14.83
N VAL A 148 -3.49 3.38 -15.27
CA VAL A 148 -2.35 2.45 -15.42
C VAL A 148 -1.99 1.82 -14.08
N PHE A 149 -1.92 2.62 -13.01
CA PHE A 149 -1.66 2.12 -11.66
C PHE A 149 -2.79 1.23 -11.14
N TRP A 150 -4.04 1.57 -11.44
CA TRP A 150 -5.19 0.76 -11.07
C TRP A 150 -5.19 -0.60 -11.79
N GLY A 151 -4.89 -0.62 -13.09
CA GLY A 151 -4.77 -1.86 -13.87
C GLY A 151 -3.64 -2.76 -13.34
N PHE A 152 -2.49 -2.18 -13.00
CA PHE A 152 -1.42 -2.94 -12.35
C PHE A 152 -1.80 -3.37 -10.92
N GLY A 153 -2.57 -2.57 -10.20
CA GLY A 153 -3.16 -2.94 -8.91
C GLY A 153 -4.08 -4.15 -9.04
N LEU A 154 -4.95 -4.20 -10.06
CA LEU A 154 -5.83 -5.33 -10.32
C LEU A 154 -5.04 -6.63 -10.53
N PHE A 155 -3.92 -6.57 -11.26
CA PHE A 155 -3.00 -7.69 -11.39
C PHE A 155 -2.54 -8.21 -10.02
N TRP A 156 -2.12 -7.31 -9.11
CA TRP A 156 -1.71 -7.70 -7.77
C TRP A 156 -2.86 -8.21 -6.89
N VAL A 157 -4.08 -7.67 -7.01
CA VAL A 157 -5.26 -8.23 -6.31
C VAL A 157 -5.45 -9.70 -6.67
N VAL A 158 -5.47 -10.01 -7.97
CA VAL A 158 -5.70 -11.37 -8.46
C VAL A 158 -4.54 -12.29 -8.11
N LEU A 159 -3.30 -11.83 -8.30
CA LEU A 159 -2.09 -12.61 -7.99
C LEU A 159 -2.01 -12.92 -6.50
N SER A 160 -2.10 -11.91 -5.64
CA SER A 160 -2.01 -12.08 -4.19
C SER A 160 -3.14 -12.96 -3.66
N ALA A 161 -4.38 -12.78 -4.13
CA ALA A 161 -5.49 -13.66 -3.75
C ALA A 161 -5.22 -15.11 -4.14
N SER A 162 -4.73 -15.36 -5.35
CA SER A 162 -4.39 -16.70 -5.84
C SER A 162 -3.28 -17.34 -5.01
N CYS A 163 -2.21 -16.60 -4.71
CA CYS A 163 -1.10 -17.08 -3.88
C CYS A 163 -1.55 -17.40 -2.45
N VAL A 164 -2.40 -16.56 -1.86
CA VAL A 164 -2.95 -16.76 -0.51
C VAL A 164 -3.85 -18.00 -0.48
N ILE A 165 -4.78 -18.16 -1.42
CA ILE A 165 -5.67 -19.33 -1.52
C ILE A 165 -4.85 -20.62 -1.70
N TYR A 166 -3.84 -20.60 -2.58
CA TYR A 166 -2.93 -21.73 -2.78
C TYR A 166 -2.18 -22.08 -1.49
N GLY A 167 -1.63 -21.08 -0.82
CA GLY A 167 -0.88 -21.27 0.43
C GLY A 167 -1.73 -21.86 1.56
N ILE A 168 -2.95 -21.35 1.74
CA ILE A 168 -3.91 -21.86 2.75
C ILE A 168 -4.20 -23.34 2.49
N LYS A 169 -4.48 -23.72 1.24
CA LYS A 169 -4.79 -25.11 0.88
C LYS A 169 -3.62 -26.06 1.10
N LYS A 170 -2.39 -25.58 0.95
CA LYS A 170 -1.18 -26.42 1.03
C LYS A 170 -0.64 -26.60 2.44
N ASN A 171 -0.73 -25.58 3.29
CA ASN A 171 0.06 -25.50 4.53
C ASN A 171 -0.76 -25.41 5.83
N ASP A 172 -2.07 -25.70 5.82
CA ASP A 172 -2.99 -25.57 6.97
C ASP A 172 -2.77 -24.27 7.78
N ILE A 173 -2.85 -23.15 7.07
CA ILE A 173 -2.39 -21.87 7.59
C ILE A 173 -3.38 -21.33 8.63
N LYS A 174 -2.88 -21.18 9.85
CA LYS A 174 -3.64 -20.57 10.95
C LYS A 174 -3.58 -19.05 10.90
N PHE A 175 -4.59 -18.42 11.48
CA PHE A 175 -4.59 -16.98 11.69
C PHE A 175 -3.37 -16.55 12.51
N ASN A 176 -2.74 -15.46 12.07
CA ASN A 176 -1.66 -14.76 12.76
C ASN A 176 -1.89 -13.23 12.63
N ILE A 177 -1.13 -12.43 13.36
CA ILE A 177 -1.35 -10.97 13.34
C ILE A 177 -1.04 -10.32 11.98
N GLY A 178 -0.19 -10.95 11.17
CA GLY A 178 0.20 -10.47 9.84
C GLY A 178 -0.95 -10.38 8.83
N TRP A 179 -2.06 -11.07 9.05
CA TRP A 179 -3.28 -10.97 8.22
C TRP A 179 -3.86 -9.55 8.20
N TRP A 180 -3.64 -8.75 9.25
CA TRP A 180 -4.00 -7.33 9.25
C TRP A 180 -3.32 -6.54 8.13
N GLY A 181 -2.15 -6.98 7.67
CA GLY A 181 -1.41 -6.37 6.58
C GLY A 181 -2.14 -6.34 5.23
N ILE A 182 -3.24 -7.10 5.08
CA ILE A 182 -4.06 -7.10 3.86
C ILE A 182 -5.03 -5.91 3.82
N THR A 183 -5.46 -5.42 4.98
CA THR A 183 -6.53 -4.41 5.08
C THR A 183 -6.13 -3.08 4.45
N PHE A 184 -4.92 -2.58 4.74
CA PHE A 184 -4.47 -1.31 4.18
C PHE A 184 -4.33 -1.34 2.64
N PRO A 185 -3.58 -2.28 2.03
CA PRO A 185 -3.40 -2.33 0.58
C PRO A 185 -4.72 -2.48 -0.19
N LEU A 186 -5.63 -3.34 0.28
CA LEU A 186 -6.93 -3.51 -0.35
C LEU A 186 -7.82 -2.27 -0.15
N GLY A 187 -7.77 -1.66 1.04
CA GLY A 187 -8.53 -0.44 1.34
C GLY A 187 -8.17 0.73 0.42
N VAL A 188 -6.88 0.98 0.19
CA VAL A 188 -6.47 2.08 -0.70
C VAL A 188 -6.77 1.80 -2.18
N PHE A 189 -6.76 0.53 -2.59
CA PHE A 189 -7.21 0.14 -3.94
C PHE A 189 -8.72 0.34 -4.11
N ILE A 190 -9.52 0.05 -3.08
CA ILE A 190 -10.95 0.34 -3.05
C ILE A 190 -11.18 1.86 -3.14
N SER A 191 -10.44 2.66 -2.39
CA SER A 191 -10.52 4.13 -2.47
C SER A 191 -10.22 4.63 -3.88
N ALA A 192 -9.19 4.10 -4.56
CA ALA A 192 -8.90 4.43 -5.95
C ALA A 192 -10.05 4.01 -6.90
N THR A 193 -10.60 2.82 -6.70
CA THR A 193 -11.73 2.30 -7.49
C THR A 193 -12.97 3.18 -7.36
N ASN A 194 -13.34 3.56 -6.13
CA ASN A 194 -14.46 4.46 -5.88
C ASN A 194 -14.20 5.86 -6.44
N ASN A 195 -12.95 6.35 -6.36
CA ASN A 195 -12.57 7.63 -6.95
C ASN A 195 -12.80 7.63 -8.47
N PHE A 196 -12.41 6.56 -9.18
CA PHE A 196 -12.73 6.40 -10.60
C PHE A 196 -14.23 6.26 -10.87
N GLY A 197 -14.96 5.54 -10.01
CA GLY A 197 -16.41 5.43 -10.13
C GLY A 197 -17.12 6.79 -10.08
N ASN A 198 -16.63 7.70 -9.25
CA ASN A 198 -17.14 9.06 -9.16
C ASN A 198 -16.65 9.94 -10.31
N LEU A 199 -15.34 9.92 -10.61
CA LEU A 199 -14.74 10.79 -11.64
C LEU A 199 -15.22 10.46 -13.05
N LEU A 200 -15.36 9.17 -13.39
CA LEU A 200 -15.81 8.71 -14.70
C LEU A 200 -17.33 8.52 -14.79
N GLU A 201 -18.04 8.81 -13.70
CA GLU A 201 -19.48 8.54 -13.54
C GLU A 201 -19.87 7.10 -13.93
N ASN A 202 -18.98 6.14 -13.69
CA ASN A 202 -19.11 4.77 -14.18
C ASN A 202 -19.67 3.82 -13.11
N ASP A 203 -20.86 3.28 -13.36
CA ASP A 203 -21.53 2.38 -12.40
C ASP A 203 -20.81 1.04 -12.21
N GLY A 204 -20.03 0.58 -13.20
CA GLY A 204 -19.20 -0.62 -13.08
C GLY A 204 -18.12 -0.46 -12.00
N PHE A 205 -17.39 0.66 -12.03
CA PHE A 205 -16.41 0.99 -10.99
C PHE A 205 -17.08 1.16 -9.61
N LYS A 206 -18.24 1.82 -9.53
CA LYS A 206 -18.99 1.99 -8.26
C LYS A 206 -19.44 0.65 -7.69
N ALA A 207 -20.00 -0.23 -8.53
CA ALA A 207 -20.44 -1.57 -8.13
C ALA A 207 -19.25 -2.43 -7.68
N PHE A 208 -18.14 -2.40 -8.42
CA PHE A 208 -16.93 -3.16 -8.08
C PHE A 208 -16.30 -2.67 -6.77
N GLY A 209 -16.18 -1.35 -6.58
CA GLY A 209 -15.69 -0.77 -5.34
C GLY A 209 -16.58 -1.09 -4.13
N SER A 210 -17.89 -1.07 -4.31
CA SER A 210 -18.87 -1.47 -3.27
C SER A 210 -18.73 -2.94 -2.90
N PHE A 211 -18.61 -3.83 -3.89
CA PHE A 211 -18.37 -5.25 -3.67
C PHE A 211 -17.08 -5.50 -2.88
N LEU A 212 -15.96 -4.89 -3.30
CA LEU A 212 -14.69 -5.01 -2.59
C LEU A 212 -14.75 -4.44 -1.17
N THR A 213 -15.55 -3.39 -0.95
CA THR A 213 -15.78 -2.77 0.37
C THR A 213 -16.48 -3.76 1.32
N VAL A 214 -17.49 -4.47 0.84
CA VAL A 214 -18.16 -5.53 1.63
C VAL A 214 -17.18 -6.66 1.95
N CYS A 215 -16.41 -7.12 0.95
CA CYS A 215 -15.41 -8.17 1.14
C CYS A 215 -14.35 -7.81 2.19
N ILE A 216 -13.77 -6.61 2.11
CA ILE A 216 -12.76 -6.17 3.09
C ILE A 216 -13.35 -5.96 4.48
N PHE A 217 -14.61 -5.53 4.58
CA PHE A 217 -15.29 -5.37 5.87
C PHE A 217 -15.51 -6.72 6.56
N ILE A 218 -15.96 -7.74 5.81
CA ILE A 218 -16.08 -9.11 6.32
C ILE A 218 -14.70 -9.63 6.77
N PHE A 219 -13.66 -9.44 5.95
CA PHE A 219 -12.30 -9.85 6.29
C PHE A 219 -11.80 -9.13 7.55
N TRP A 220 -12.05 -7.84 7.70
CA TRP A 220 -11.70 -7.05 8.87
C TRP A 220 -12.40 -7.58 10.14
N LEU A 221 -13.68 -7.94 10.06
CA LEU A 221 -14.40 -8.57 11.18
C LEU A 221 -13.78 -9.92 11.57
N LEU A 222 -13.39 -10.75 10.61
CA LEU A 222 -12.69 -12.01 10.87
C LEU A 222 -11.34 -11.75 11.57
N CYS A 223 -10.55 -10.78 11.10
CA CYS A 223 -9.32 -10.38 11.76
C CYS A 223 -9.58 -9.94 13.20
N MET A 224 -10.57 -9.08 13.42
CA MET A 224 -10.92 -8.56 14.74
C MET A 224 -11.34 -9.67 15.72
N VAL A 225 -12.23 -10.57 15.30
CA VAL A 225 -12.69 -11.69 16.13
C VAL A 225 -11.53 -12.62 16.51
N ASN A 226 -10.65 -12.95 15.56
CA ASN A 226 -9.50 -13.81 15.84
C ASN A 226 -8.43 -13.12 16.69
N THR A 227 -8.22 -11.81 16.52
CA THR A 227 -7.35 -11.03 17.39
C THR A 227 -7.90 -10.99 18.83
N ILE A 228 -9.19 -10.71 19.04
CA ILE A 228 -9.80 -10.74 20.37
C ILE A 228 -9.65 -12.12 21.02
N LYS A 229 -9.97 -13.20 20.28
CA LYS A 229 -9.77 -14.58 20.76
C LYS A 229 -8.31 -14.85 21.13
N GLY A 230 -7.36 -14.41 20.30
CA GLY A 230 -5.92 -14.55 20.55
C GLY A 230 -5.44 -13.80 21.80
N VAL A 231 -5.98 -12.60 22.03
CA VAL A 231 -5.72 -11.79 23.24
C VAL A 231 -6.30 -12.47 24.48
N CYS A 232 -7.58 -12.86 24.44
CA CYS A 232 -8.25 -13.52 25.57
C CYS A 232 -7.62 -14.87 25.94
N THR A 233 -7.06 -15.59 24.97
CA THR A 233 -6.37 -16.88 25.19
C THR A 233 -4.87 -16.74 25.46
N THR A 234 -4.35 -15.51 25.53
CA THR A 234 -2.92 -15.14 25.64
C THR A 234 -1.98 -15.74 24.58
N LYS A 235 -2.50 -16.52 23.63
CA LYS A 235 -1.73 -17.15 22.54
C LYS A 235 -1.08 -16.13 21.62
N LEU A 236 -1.67 -14.94 21.49
CA LEU A 236 -1.12 -13.87 20.65
C LEU A 236 0.17 -13.26 21.22
N PHE A 237 0.38 -13.35 22.54
CA PHE A 237 1.55 -12.80 23.22
C PHE A 237 2.65 -13.85 23.45
N ASN A 238 2.38 -15.11 23.10
CA ASN A 238 3.33 -16.19 23.31
C ASN A 238 4.25 -16.26 22.08
N ASP A 239 5.35 -15.52 22.14
CA ASP A 239 6.37 -15.53 21.10
C ASP A 239 7.27 -16.77 21.28
N PRO A 240 7.28 -17.71 20.32
CA PRO A 240 8.06 -18.94 20.42
C PRO A 240 9.58 -18.70 20.54
N CYS A 241 10.08 -17.50 20.20
CA CYS A 241 11.48 -17.14 20.46
C CYS A 241 11.82 -16.99 21.95
N PHE A 242 10.82 -16.77 22.82
CA PHE A 242 11.01 -16.73 24.28
C PHE A 242 10.66 -18.05 24.97
N ALA A 243 10.36 -19.11 24.21
CA ALA A 243 10.27 -20.44 24.78
C ALA A 243 11.64 -20.81 25.37
N LEU A 244 11.72 -20.82 26.70
CA LEU A 244 12.93 -21.21 27.43
C LEU A 244 13.45 -22.54 26.87
N PRO A 245 14.75 -22.67 26.56
CA PRO A 245 15.29 -23.94 26.11
C PRO A 245 14.93 -25.00 27.14
N THR A 246 14.26 -26.06 26.70
CA THR A 246 13.98 -27.22 27.55
C THR A 246 15.31 -27.78 28.00
N VAL A 247 15.70 -27.49 29.24
CA VAL A 247 16.88 -28.10 29.87
C VAL A 247 16.60 -29.60 29.89
N SER A 248 17.28 -30.35 29.02
CA SER A 248 17.25 -31.80 29.05
C SER A 248 17.70 -32.23 30.45
N LYS A 249 16.80 -32.85 31.22
CA LYS A 249 17.18 -33.45 32.51
C LYS A 249 18.38 -34.37 32.25
N PRO A 250 19.50 -34.22 32.98
CA PRO A 250 20.64 -35.12 32.80
C PRO A 250 20.14 -36.53 33.07
N ALA A 251 20.44 -37.44 32.14
CA ALA A 251 20.18 -38.85 32.32
C ALA A 251 20.95 -39.31 33.56
N LEU A 252 20.22 -39.57 34.66
CA LEU A 252 20.77 -40.34 35.77
C LEU A 252 21.11 -41.72 35.19
N LYS A 253 22.41 -41.95 34.94
CA LYS A 253 22.89 -43.30 34.69
C LYS A 253 22.75 -44.11 35.99
N PRO A 254 22.29 -45.37 35.90
CA PRO A 254 22.02 -46.23 37.06
C PRO A 254 23.28 -46.56 37.86
#